data_AF-M7A1M9-F1
#
_entry.id   AF-M7A1M9-F1
#
_cell.length_a   1.000
_cell.length_b   1.000
_cell.length_c   1.000
_cell.angle_alpha   90.00
_cell.angle_beta   90.00
_cell.angle_gamma   90.00
#
_symmetry.space_group_name_H-M   'P 1'
#
loop_
_entity.id
_entity.type
_entity.pdbx_description
1 polymer ?
#
loop_
_entity_poly.entity_id
_entity_poly.type
_entity_poly.pdbx_seq_one_letter_code
_entity_poly.pdbx_strand_id
1 'polypeptide(L)'
;MNLKFTVQTKIQKSLEVVFQAVYDPKQLSGYFTTGGASGPLKPGTEVIWKFEDFPSEEGVRVFVKEVEMNSKIVLEWDAHEGDMKVKMNY
;
A
#
# COMPACT_ATOMS: atom_id res chain seq x y z
N MET A 1 -4.77 18.23 13.29
CA MET A 1 -4.14 18.64 12.02
C MET A 1 -4.59 17.68 10.93
N ASN A 2 -4.96 18.16 9.73
CA ASN A 2 -5.22 17.30 8.58
C ASN A 2 -3.96 17.31 7.68
N LEU A 3 -3.13 16.28 7.81
CA LEU A 3 -1.96 16.10 6.95
C LEU A 3 -2.42 15.56 5.60
N LYS A 4 -2.13 16.29 4.52
CA LYS A 4 -2.43 15.90 3.14
C LYS A 4 -1.20 16.10 2.28
N PHE A 5 -0.77 15.05 1.61
CA PHE A 5 0.38 15.07 0.71
C PHE A 5 -0.07 14.61 -0.67
N THR A 6 0.42 15.29 -1.71
CA THR A 6 0.19 14.91 -3.11
C THR A 6 1.53 14.70 -3.77
N VAL A 7 1.74 13.50 -4.31
CA VAL A 7 2.96 13.13 -5.04
C VAL A 7 2.57 12.71 -6.45
N GLN A 8 3.36 13.12 -7.43
CA GLN A 8 3.15 12.80 -8.84
C GLN A 8 4.45 12.30 -9.46
N THR A 9 4.35 11.29 -10.32
CA THR A 9 5.48 10.75 -11.08
C THR A 9 5.02 10.34 -12.47
N LYS A 10 5.97 10.16 -13.40
CA LYS A 10 5.70 9.67 -14.76
C LYS A 10 6.34 8.31 -14.94
N ILE A 11 5.55 7.34 -15.41
CA ILE A 11 6.01 5.98 -15.67
C ILE A 11 5.90 5.73 -17.18
N GLN A 12 7.00 5.32 -17.82
CA GLN A 12 7.04 5.02 -19.26
C GLN A 12 6.52 3.61 -19.55
N LYS A 13 5.27 3.33 -19.12
CA LYS A 13 4.56 2.07 -19.38
C LYS A 13 3.09 2.36 -19.66
N SER A 14 2.40 1.41 -20.31
CA SER A 14 0.96 1.50 -20.55
C SER A 14 0.19 1.59 -19.23
N LEU A 15 -0.92 2.32 -19.24
CA LEU A 15 -1.81 2.52 -18.09
C LEU A 15 -2.21 1.20 -17.42
N GLU A 16 -2.57 0.21 -18.23
CA GLU A 16 -2.96 -1.13 -17.76
C GLU A 16 -1.84 -1.81 -16.98
N VAL A 17 -0.58 -1.68 -17.43
CA VAL A 17 0.58 -2.27 -16.76
C VAL A 17 0.83 -1.59 -15.42
N VAL A 18 0.72 -0.26 -15.38
CA VAL A 18 0.89 0.52 -14.14
C VAL A 18 -0.22 0.17 -13.15
N PHE A 19 -1.46 0.08 -13.62
CA PHE A 19 -2.61 -0.27 -12.79
C PHE A 19 -2.48 -1.69 -12.24
N GLN A 20 -2.15 -2.67 -13.09
CA GLN A 20 -1.94 -4.06 -12.68
C GLN A 20 -0.78 -4.22 -11.69
N ALA A 21 0.26 -3.37 -11.76
CA ALA A 21 1.36 -3.40 -10.81
C ALA A 21 0.91 -3.07 -9.37
N VAL A 22 -0.17 -2.30 -9.20
CA VAL A 22 -0.76 -1.98 -7.89
C VAL A 22 -1.89 -2.95 -7.53
N TYR A 23 -2.71 -3.34 -8.52
CA TYR A 23 -3.90 -4.18 -8.32
C TYR A 23 -3.56 -5.66 -8.05
N ASP A 24 -2.55 -6.20 -8.72
CA ASP A 24 -2.13 -7.59 -8.56
C ASP A 24 -1.21 -7.76 -7.34
N PRO A 25 -1.56 -8.62 -6.38
CA PRO A 25 -0.80 -8.76 -5.14
C PRO A 25 0.61 -9.32 -5.38
N LYS A 26 0.85 -10.12 -6.43
CA LYS A 26 2.18 -10.66 -6.72
C LYS A 26 3.10 -9.56 -7.24
N GLN A 27 2.60 -8.68 -8.10
CA GLN A 27 3.36 -7.52 -8.57
C GLN A 27 3.59 -6.51 -7.45
N LEU A 28 2.56 -6.21 -6.64
CA LEU A 28 2.66 -5.27 -5.53
C LEU A 28 3.68 -5.74 -4.48
N SER A 29 3.76 -7.05 -4.22
CA SER A 29 4.72 -7.62 -3.27
C SER A 29 6.17 -7.44 -3.71
N GLY A 30 6.43 -7.28 -5.01
CA GLY A 30 7.78 -7.06 -5.54
C GLY A 30 8.36 -5.67 -5.26
N TYR A 31 7.53 -4.69 -4.88
CA TYR A 31 7.97 -3.29 -4.72
C TYR A 31 7.51 -2.61 -3.44
N PHE A 32 6.40 -3.05 -2.84
CA PHE A 32 5.82 -2.40 -1.67
C PHE A 32 5.57 -3.37 -0.51
N THR A 33 4.78 -4.43 -0.76
CA THR A 33 4.43 -5.42 0.28
C THR A 33 5.42 -6.58 0.29
N THR A 34 6.68 -6.31 0.62
CA THR A 34 7.78 -7.30 0.52
C THR A 34 7.50 -8.61 1.27
N GLY A 35 6.72 -8.56 2.37
CA GLY A 35 6.28 -9.74 3.11
C GLY A 35 5.05 -10.45 2.55
N GLY A 36 4.48 -9.95 1.45
CA GLY A 36 3.31 -10.48 0.75
C GLY A 36 2.01 -9.70 0.99
N ALA A 37 1.08 -9.82 0.03
CA ALA A 37 -0.28 -9.32 0.13
C ALA A 37 -1.29 -10.48 0.07
N SER A 38 -2.32 -10.46 0.93
CA SER A 38 -3.25 -11.58 1.11
C SER A 38 -4.24 -11.80 -0.05
N GLY A 39 -4.42 -10.83 -0.94
CA GLY A 39 -5.39 -10.96 -2.02
C GLY A 39 -5.49 -9.74 -2.95
N PRO A 40 -6.26 -9.86 -4.04
CA PRO A 40 -6.49 -8.77 -5.00
C PRO A 40 -7.31 -7.64 -4.39
N LEU A 41 -7.07 -6.41 -4.85
CA LEU A 41 -7.74 -5.20 -4.35
C LEU A 41 -9.18 -5.09 -4.87
N LYS A 42 -10.11 -5.87 -4.29
CA LYS A 42 -11.53 -5.78 -4.64
C LYS A 42 -12.25 -4.72 -3.79
N PRO A 43 -13.07 -3.83 -4.37
CA PRO A 43 -13.86 -2.86 -3.62
C PRO A 43 -14.69 -3.52 -2.51
N GLY A 44 -14.67 -2.93 -1.32
CA GLY A 44 -15.40 -3.40 -0.15
C GLY A 44 -14.76 -4.62 0.55
N THR A 45 -13.51 -4.96 0.22
CA THR A 45 -12.78 -6.05 0.89
C THR A 45 -11.61 -5.53 1.71
N GLU A 46 -11.23 -6.30 2.73
CA GLU A 46 -10.02 -6.08 3.52
C GLU A 46 -8.91 -7.02 3.03
N VAL A 47 -7.73 -6.47 2.79
CA VAL A 47 -6.53 -7.22 2.46
C VAL A 47 -5.47 -6.99 3.54
N ILE A 48 -4.63 -8.00 3.76
CA ILE A 48 -3.53 -7.94 4.72
C ILE A 48 -2.24 -7.77 3.94
N TRP A 49 -1.48 -6.72 4.27
CA TRP A 49 -0.17 -6.41 3.71
C TRP A 49 0.90 -6.67 4.75
N LYS A 50 1.91 -7.45 4.37
CA LYS A 50 3.07 -7.76 5.20
C LYS A 50 4.30 -7.10 4.60
N PHE A 51 5.20 -6.65 5.47
CA PHE A 51 6.44 -6.00 5.12
C PHE A 51 7.56 -6.74 5.81
N GLU A 52 8.61 -7.14 5.09
CA GLU A 52 9.75 -7.84 5.71
C GLU A 52 10.47 -6.95 6.74
N ASP A 53 10.52 -5.64 6.50
CA ASP A 53 11.08 -4.65 7.43
C ASP A 53 10.27 -4.49 8.73
N PHE A 54 9.01 -4.96 8.73
CA PHE A 54 8.11 -4.91 9.87
C PHE A 54 7.48 -6.29 10.08
N PRO A 55 8.21 -7.23 10.73
CA PRO A 55 7.73 -8.56 11.04
C PRO A 55 6.66 -8.49 12.15
N SER A 56 5.50 -7.95 11.80
CA SER A 56 4.28 -8.02 12.57
C SER A 56 3.56 -9.32 12.21
N GLU A 57 3.21 -10.12 13.21
CA GLU A 57 2.46 -11.37 12.96
C GLU A 57 1.10 -11.09 12.30
N GLU A 58 0.50 -9.93 12.61
CA GLU A 58 -0.82 -9.53 12.14
C GLU A 58 -0.82 -8.84 10.76
N GLY A 59 0.30 -8.23 10.34
CA GLY A 59 0.35 -7.39 9.14
C GLY A 59 -0.51 -6.12 9.22
N VAL A 60 -0.47 -5.31 8.18
CA VAL A 60 -1.31 -4.11 8.04
C VAL A 60 -2.61 -4.48 7.36
N ARG A 61 -3.74 -4.20 8.01
CA ARG A 61 -5.08 -4.39 7.43
C ARG A 61 -5.43 -3.16 6.58
N VAL A 62 -5.66 -3.39 5.30
CA VAL A 62 -5.98 -2.35 4.32
C VAL A 62 -7.36 -2.60 3.77
N PHE A 63 -8.25 -1.63 3.98
CA PHE A 63 -9.60 -1.62 3.44
C PHE A 63 -9.61 -0.99 2.04
N VAL A 64 -10.17 -1.71 1.07
CA VAL A 64 -10.29 -1.23 -0.30
C VAL A 64 -11.62 -0.49 -0.44
N LYS A 65 -11.59 0.85 -0.45
CA LYS A 65 -12.81 1.66 -0.56
C LYS A 65 -13.40 1.67 -1.95
N GLU A 66 -12.57 1.92 -2.96
CA GLU A 66 -13.03 2.11 -4.33
C GLU A 66 -11.93 1.71 -5.31
N VAL A 67 -12.31 1.02 -6.38
CA VAL A 67 -11.41 0.67 -7.47
C VAL A 67 -12.14 0.91 -8.78
N GLU A 68 -11.63 1.85 -9.56
CA GLU A 68 -12.02 2.09 -10.94
C GLU A 68 -10.90 1.58 -11.84
N MET A 69 -11.18 0.51 -12.59
CA MET A 69 -10.19 -0.15 -13.44
C MET A 69 -9.47 0.85 -14.34
N ASN A 70 -8.13 0.81 -14.32
CA ASN A 70 -7.26 1.68 -15.10
C ASN A 70 -7.44 3.19 -14.83
N SER A 71 -8.06 3.59 -13.70
CA SER A 71 -8.31 5.00 -13.41
C SER A 71 -7.92 5.37 -11.98
N LYS A 72 -8.45 4.65 -10.98
CA LYS A 72 -8.38 5.07 -9.58
C LYS A 72 -8.41 3.89 -8.63
N ILE A 73 -7.62 3.97 -7.56
CA ILE A 73 -7.64 3.04 -6.44
C ILE A 73 -7.65 3.88 -5.17
N VAL A 74 -8.63 3.64 -4.30
CA VAL A 74 -8.76 4.29 -2.99
C VAL A 74 -8.67 3.21 -1.92
N LEU A 75 -7.67 3.37 -1.06
CA LEU A 75 -7.35 2.46 0.02
C LEU A 75 -7.37 3.25 1.32
N GLU A 76 -7.81 2.61 2.39
CA GLU A 76 -7.81 3.16 3.74
C GLU A 76 -7.19 2.13 4.68
N TRP A 77 -6.25 2.57 5.48
CA TRP A 77 -5.62 1.75 6.51
C TRP A 77 -5.15 2.63 7.66
N ASP A 78 -5.08 2.06 8.85
CA ASP A 78 -4.56 2.76 10.01
C ASP A 78 -3.05 2.96 9.89
N ALA A 79 -2.60 4.16 10.23
CA ALA A 79 -1.18 4.41 10.41
C ALA A 79 -0.71 3.65 11.64
N HIS A 80 0.38 2.89 11.51
CA HIS A 80 1.04 2.32 12.68
C HIS A 80 1.57 3.48 13.54
N GLU A 81 1.06 3.64 14.77
CA GLU A 81 1.65 4.54 15.77
C GLU A 81 3.02 4.00 16.19
N GLY A 82 4.05 4.36 15.42
CA GLY A 82 5.43 4.21 15.85
C GLY A 82 5.75 5.31 16.87
N ASP A 83 6.06 4.94 18.10
CA ASP A 83 6.72 5.80 19.08
C ASP A 83 8.11 6.16 18.53
N MET A 84 8.17 7.19 17.67
CA MET A 84 9.40 7.62 16.99
C MET A 84 10.30 8.35 17.99
N LYS A 85 10.98 7.61 18.87
CA LYS A 85 12.10 8.14 19.65
C LYS A 85 13.33 8.22 18.75
N VAL A 86 13.42 9.30 17.98
CA VAL A 86 14.65 9.71 17.32
C VAL A 86 15.62 10.16 18.41
N LYS A 87 16.55 9.29 18.82
CA LYS A 87 17.73 9.71 19.58
C LYS A 87 18.84 10.06 18.58
N MET A 88 18.96 11.36 18.32
CA MET A 88 20.15 11.93 17.69
C MET A 88 21.21 12.08 18.78
N ASN A 89 22.26 11.25 18.77
CA ASN A 89 23.44 11.48 19.59
C ASN A 89 24.38 12.43 18.85
N TYR A 90 24.80 13.51 19.52
CA TYR A 90 25.92 14.36 19.11
C TYR A 90 27.25 13.74 19.58
#